data_AF-A0A9W4S2X6-F1
#
_entry.id   AF-A0A9W4S2X6-F1
#
_cell.length_a   1.000
_cell.length_b   1.000
_cell.length_c   1.000
_cell.angle_alpha   90.00
_cell.angle_beta   90.00
_cell.angle_gamma   90.00
#
_symmetry.space_group_name_H-M   'P 1'
#
loop_
_entity.id
_entity.type
_entity.pdbx_description
1 polymer ?
#
loop_
_entity_poly.entity_id
_entity_poly.type
_entity_poly.pdbx_seq_one_letter_code
_entity_poly.pdbx_strand_id
1 'polypeptide(L)'
;MPAELHGVKSADVHKQVKQLIHELVNIKDTTGEFLMTLADGRIIDTKGWNDWEWTHGIGLYGIWKYYELTGDDECLKTIEDWFRNRFDEGHKGKNINTMAVFLTLAYVYEKTGNETYRPWLESWAEWAYHDLPRTKYGGMQHITYLEVNDQQLWDDTLMMTVMPLAKIGLVLNRPHYVEEAKKQFLIHLQYLFDAPTGLFFHGWTFHEGGHNFARARWARGNSWV
;
A
#
# COMPACT_ATOMS: atom_id res chain seq x y z
N MET A 1 23.53 -7.67 -14.17
CA MET A 1 23.77 -6.22 -14.03
C MET A 1 25.27 -5.95 -14.14
N PRO A 2 25.71 -4.82 -14.72
CA PRO A 2 27.13 -4.46 -14.72
C PRO A 2 27.65 -4.36 -13.28
N ALA A 3 28.89 -4.77 -13.05
CA ALA A 3 29.50 -4.72 -11.71
C ALA A 3 29.67 -3.28 -11.20
N GLU A 4 29.74 -2.31 -12.12
CA GLU A 4 29.87 -0.89 -11.85
C GLU A 4 29.21 -0.06 -12.97
N LEU A 5 28.52 1.02 -12.62
CA LEU A 5 27.94 1.99 -13.55
C LEU A 5 28.03 3.40 -12.95
N HIS A 6 28.52 4.38 -13.72
CA HIS A 6 28.72 5.77 -13.26
C HIS A 6 29.52 5.89 -11.94
N GLY A 7 30.49 5.00 -11.70
CA GLY A 7 31.29 4.97 -10.47
C GLY A 7 30.59 4.33 -9.26
N VAL A 8 29.40 3.75 -9.45
CA VAL A 8 28.64 3.06 -8.40
C VAL A 8 28.77 1.56 -8.60
N LYS A 9 29.34 0.86 -7.61
CA LYS A 9 29.48 -0.60 -7.63
C LYS A 9 28.18 -1.26 -7.20
N SER A 10 27.80 -2.33 -7.90
CA SER A 10 26.61 -3.13 -7.55
C SER A 10 26.68 -3.63 -6.09
N ALA A 11 27.86 -4.02 -5.61
CA ALA A 11 28.06 -4.49 -4.25
C ALA A 11 27.74 -3.44 -3.18
N ASP A 12 28.08 -2.18 -3.44
CA ASP A 12 27.81 -1.06 -2.51
C ASP A 12 26.30 -0.79 -2.45
N VAL A 13 25.59 -0.89 -3.58
CA VAL A 13 24.12 -0.79 -3.63
C VAL A 13 23.48 -1.92 -2.84
N HIS A 14 23.88 -3.17 -3.04
CA HIS A 14 23.34 -4.31 -2.28
C HIS A 14 23.60 -4.16 -0.78
N LYS A 15 24.78 -3.70 -0.38
CA LYS A 15 25.11 -3.40 1.02
C LYS A 15 24.16 -2.35 1.59
N GLN A 16 23.93 -1.26 0.87
CA GLN A 16 23.05 -0.19 1.31
C GLN A 16 21.59 -0.64 1.41
N VAL A 17 21.09 -1.42 0.45
CA VAL A 17 19.72 -1.98 0.49
C VAL A 17 19.55 -2.89 1.70
N LYS A 18 20.49 -3.80 1.96
CA LYS A 18 20.44 -4.66 3.15
C LYS A 18 20.46 -3.85 4.46
N GLN A 19 21.25 -2.79 4.53
CA GLN A 19 21.26 -1.91 5.69
C GLN A 19 19.90 -1.20 5.86
N LEU A 20 19.30 -0.68 4.79
CA LEU A 20 17.98 -0.05 4.85
C LEU A 20 16.88 -1.03 5.28
N ILE A 21 16.91 -2.28 4.79
CA ILE A 21 16.00 -3.34 5.25
C ILE A 21 16.21 -3.61 6.74
N HIS A 22 17.45 -3.74 7.18
CA HIS A 22 17.78 -3.96 8.59
C HIS A 22 17.22 -2.84 9.48
N GLU A 23 17.45 -1.57 9.13
CA GLU A 23 16.93 -0.45 9.90
C GLU A 23 15.40 -0.44 9.91
N LEU A 24 14.76 -0.63 8.74
CA LEU A 24 13.31 -0.65 8.58
C LEU A 24 12.64 -1.67 9.52
N VAL A 25 13.12 -2.92 9.53
CA VAL A 25 12.49 -3.99 10.33
C VAL A 25 12.80 -3.89 11.83
N ASN A 26 13.73 -3.00 12.20
CA ASN A 26 14.11 -2.74 13.59
C ASN A 26 13.58 -1.42 14.13
N ILE A 27 12.81 -0.65 13.36
CA ILE A 27 12.10 0.53 13.86
C ILE A 27 11.17 0.10 15.01
N LYS A 28 11.25 0.82 16.12
CA LYS A 28 10.43 0.62 17.33
C LYS A 28 10.16 1.98 17.98
N ASP A 29 8.95 2.17 18.48
CA ASP A 29 8.66 3.23 19.43
C ASP A 29 8.76 2.67 20.85
N THR A 30 9.90 2.88 21.51
CA THR A 30 10.14 2.37 22.86
C THR A 30 9.55 3.25 23.96
N THR A 31 9.17 4.49 23.64
CA THR A 31 8.58 5.44 24.60
C THR A 31 7.06 5.42 24.57
N GLY A 32 6.47 4.97 23.46
CA GLY A 32 5.04 5.03 23.20
C GLY A 32 4.56 6.44 22.83
N GLU A 33 5.49 7.35 22.49
CA GLU A 33 5.19 8.75 22.15
C GLU A 33 4.27 8.87 20.93
N PHE A 34 4.36 7.93 20.00
CA PHE A 34 3.67 7.97 18.71
C PHE A 34 2.50 6.98 18.62
N LEU A 35 2.09 6.41 19.76
CA LEU A 35 0.90 5.56 19.83
C LEU A 35 -0.34 6.39 19.46
N MET A 36 -1.12 5.87 18.53
CA MET A 36 -2.38 6.45 18.10
C MET A 36 -3.54 5.73 18.78
N THR A 37 -4.36 6.47 19.52
CA THR A 37 -5.57 5.93 20.15
C THR A 37 -6.78 6.23 19.26
N LEU A 38 -7.47 5.19 18.84
CA LEU A 38 -8.72 5.30 18.07
C LEU A 38 -9.91 5.59 19.00
N ALA A 39 -10.99 6.11 18.44
CA ALA A 39 -12.20 6.47 19.19
C ALA A 39 -12.85 5.28 19.94
N ASP A 40 -12.62 4.05 19.47
CA ASP A 40 -13.09 2.81 20.09
C ASP A 40 -12.10 2.19 21.10
N GLY A 41 -11.03 2.92 21.44
CA GLY A 41 -10.06 2.53 22.46
C GLY A 41 -8.92 1.64 21.96
N ARG A 42 -8.89 1.26 20.68
CA ARG A 42 -7.75 0.55 20.10
C ARG A 42 -6.51 1.45 20.06
N ILE A 43 -5.35 0.85 20.31
CA ILE A 43 -4.05 1.51 20.26
C ILE A 43 -3.26 0.97 19.06
N ILE A 44 -2.76 1.90 18.24
CA ILE A 44 -1.99 1.63 17.04
C ILE A 44 -0.57 2.15 17.25
N ASP A 45 0.43 1.27 17.19
CA ASP A 45 1.82 1.65 17.02
C ASP A 45 2.05 1.96 15.54
N THR A 46 2.11 3.25 15.22
CA THR A 46 2.26 3.69 13.82
C THR A 46 3.71 3.64 13.33
N LYS A 47 4.65 3.20 14.17
CA LYS A 47 6.09 3.26 13.91
C LYS A 47 6.72 1.89 13.83
N GLY A 48 6.47 1.04 14.82
CA GLY A 48 7.14 -0.23 14.97
C GLY A 48 6.85 -1.19 13.82
N TRP A 49 7.84 -1.97 13.40
CA TRP A 49 7.69 -3.01 12.38
C TRP A 49 6.59 -4.03 12.69
N ASN A 50 6.27 -4.19 13.97
CA ASN A 50 5.30 -5.14 14.47
C ASN A 50 3.85 -4.61 14.47
N ASP A 51 3.51 -3.51 13.78
CA ASP A 51 2.11 -3.12 13.58
C ASP A 51 1.70 -3.25 12.11
N TRP A 52 0.55 -2.69 11.72
CA TRP A 52 -0.07 -2.81 10.41
C TRP A 52 -0.52 -1.46 9.88
N GLU A 53 0.34 -0.86 9.05
CA GLU A 53 0.14 0.43 8.39
C GLU A 53 0.53 0.37 6.92
N TRP A 54 0.15 1.38 6.14
CA TRP A 54 0.52 1.48 4.71
C TRP A 54 2.04 1.48 4.48
N THR A 55 2.81 2.02 5.43
CA THR A 55 4.28 2.01 5.40
C THR A 55 4.83 0.58 5.38
N HIS A 56 4.19 -0.36 6.08
CA HIS A 56 4.52 -1.77 6.03
C HIS A 56 4.21 -2.35 4.65
N GLY A 57 3.11 -1.93 4.01
CA GLY A 57 2.78 -2.35 2.65
C GLY A 57 3.90 -2.01 1.65
N ILE A 58 4.39 -0.78 1.71
CA ILE A 58 5.50 -0.34 0.84
C ILE A 58 6.82 -1.00 1.23
N GLY A 59 7.10 -1.13 2.54
CA GLY A 59 8.30 -1.80 3.06
C GLY A 59 8.39 -3.26 2.64
N LEU A 60 7.32 -4.03 2.86
CA LEU A 60 7.19 -5.42 2.43
C LEU A 60 7.32 -5.55 0.91
N TYR A 61 6.73 -4.62 0.15
CA TYR A 61 6.86 -4.65 -1.31
C TYR A 61 8.30 -4.41 -1.77
N GLY A 62 9.03 -3.47 -1.16
CA GLY A 62 10.45 -3.26 -1.41
C GLY A 62 11.30 -4.49 -1.10
N ILE A 63 11.07 -5.13 0.04
CA ILE A 63 11.74 -6.38 0.43
C ILE A 63 11.42 -7.49 -0.57
N TRP A 64 10.16 -7.59 -1.03
CA TRP A 64 9.74 -8.56 -2.05
C TRP A 64 10.44 -8.33 -3.38
N LYS A 65 10.50 -7.10 -3.89
CA LYS A 65 11.22 -6.78 -5.14
C LYS A 65 12.71 -7.13 -5.02
N TYR A 66 13.30 -6.95 -3.85
CA TYR A 66 14.69 -7.33 -3.61
C TYR A 66 14.88 -8.85 -3.54
N TYR A 67 13.95 -9.58 -2.94
CA TYR A 67 13.89 -11.05 -3.03
C TYR A 67 13.77 -11.52 -4.48
N GLU A 68 12.85 -10.97 -5.27
CA GLU A 68 12.70 -11.34 -6.69
C GLU A 68 13.98 -11.10 -7.50
N LEU A 69 14.74 -10.04 -7.16
CA LEU A 69 15.98 -9.69 -7.82
C LEU A 69 17.15 -10.64 -7.46
N THR A 70 17.20 -11.11 -6.22
CA THR A 70 18.40 -11.73 -5.65
C THR A 70 18.24 -13.19 -5.23
N GLY A 71 17.01 -13.64 -4.98
CA GLY A 71 16.72 -14.92 -4.35
C GLY A 71 17.15 -15.00 -2.88
N ASP A 72 17.32 -13.86 -2.20
CA ASP A 72 17.74 -13.83 -0.79
C ASP A 72 16.62 -14.34 0.15
N ASP A 73 16.71 -15.60 0.58
CA ASP A 73 15.70 -16.26 1.40
C ASP A 73 15.42 -15.55 2.74
N GLU A 74 16.37 -14.76 3.28
CA GLU A 74 16.11 -13.96 4.48
C GLU A 74 15.00 -12.93 4.23
N CYS A 75 14.94 -12.35 3.02
CA CYS A 75 13.90 -11.39 2.65
C CYS A 75 12.52 -12.04 2.60
N LEU A 76 12.41 -13.23 1.99
CA LEU A 76 11.15 -13.98 1.97
C LEU A 76 10.72 -14.37 3.39
N LYS A 77 11.67 -14.85 4.21
CA LYS A 77 11.41 -15.19 5.60
C LYS A 77 10.88 -13.98 6.39
N THR A 78 11.49 -12.81 6.25
CA THR A 78 11.01 -11.57 6.90
C THR A 78 9.56 -11.26 6.54
N ILE A 79 9.19 -11.42 5.26
CA ILE A 79 7.83 -11.17 4.78
C ILE A 79 6.85 -12.19 5.38
N GLU A 80 7.17 -13.48 5.30
CA GLU A 80 6.30 -14.56 5.81
C GLU A 80 6.14 -14.50 7.33
N ASP A 81 7.21 -14.17 8.06
CA ASP A 81 7.17 -13.97 9.51
C ASP A 81 6.25 -12.81 9.89
N TRP A 82 6.34 -11.68 9.18
CA TRP A 82 5.47 -10.53 9.43
C TRP A 82 4.00 -10.91 9.23
N PHE A 83 3.66 -11.52 8.09
CA PHE A 83 2.28 -11.93 7.83
C PHE A 83 1.76 -12.94 8.83
N ARG A 84 2.55 -13.98 9.16
CA ARG A 84 2.16 -14.99 10.16
C ARG A 84 1.81 -14.32 11.48
N ASN A 85 2.71 -13.48 12.00
CA ASN A 85 2.47 -12.79 13.27
C ASN A 85 1.20 -11.92 13.20
N ARG A 86 0.98 -11.18 12.10
CA ARG A 86 -0.16 -10.24 11.96
C ARG A 86 -1.48 -10.97 11.75
N PHE A 87 -1.47 -12.13 11.12
CA PHE A 87 -2.65 -12.97 11.02
C PHE A 87 -3.01 -13.61 12.37
N ASP A 88 -2.02 -14.00 13.17
CA ASP A 88 -2.22 -14.53 14.52
C ASP A 88 -2.79 -13.46 15.48
N GLU A 89 -2.33 -12.21 15.37
CA GLU A 89 -2.86 -11.08 16.16
C GLU A 89 -4.24 -10.60 15.68
N GLY A 90 -4.50 -10.70 14.38
CA GLY A 90 -5.70 -10.17 13.74
C GLY A 90 -5.56 -8.72 13.27
N HIS A 91 -6.32 -8.36 12.23
CA HIS A 91 -6.26 -7.01 11.65
C HIS A 91 -7.03 -5.98 12.48
N LYS A 92 -6.58 -4.73 12.48
CA LYS A 92 -7.26 -3.62 13.16
C LYS A 92 -8.27 -2.88 12.26
N GLY A 93 -8.66 -3.47 11.14
CA GLY A 93 -9.74 -2.97 10.28
C GLY A 93 -9.28 -2.69 8.85
N LYS A 94 -10.25 -2.68 7.94
CA LYS A 94 -10.01 -2.48 6.51
C LYS A 94 -10.22 -1.00 6.17
N ASN A 95 -9.21 -0.38 5.58
CA ASN A 95 -9.23 0.98 5.06
C ASN A 95 -8.21 1.09 3.90
N ILE A 96 -8.10 2.25 3.25
CA ILE A 96 -7.23 2.39 2.07
C ILE A 96 -5.77 2.03 2.39
N ASN A 97 -5.29 2.40 3.57
CA ASN A 97 -3.90 2.24 3.97
C ASN A 97 -3.57 0.78 4.33
N THR A 98 -4.45 0.12 5.09
CA THR A 98 -4.18 -1.24 5.57
C THR A 98 -4.25 -2.29 4.46
N MET A 99 -4.89 -1.96 3.34
CA MET A 99 -4.95 -2.80 2.14
C MET A 99 -3.57 -2.97 1.46
N ALA A 100 -2.63 -2.04 1.66
CA ALA A 100 -1.37 -1.97 0.90
C ALA A 100 -0.53 -3.25 1.00
N VAL A 101 -0.52 -3.90 2.17
CA VAL A 101 0.27 -5.13 2.41
C VAL A 101 -0.15 -6.29 1.51
N PHE A 102 -1.40 -6.32 1.04
CA PHE A 102 -1.91 -7.41 0.24
C PHE A 102 -1.37 -7.45 -1.18
N LEU A 103 -0.74 -6.36 -1.65
CA LEU A 103 0.04 -6.41 -2.88
C LEU A 103 1.15 -7.45 -2.75
N THR A 104 1.95 -7.36 -1.68
CA THR A 104 3.03 -8.31 -1.41
C THR A 104 2.51 -9.70 -1.10
N LEU A 105 1.45 -9.82 -0.28
CA LEU A 105 0.87 -11.13 0.03
C LEU A 105 0.42 -11.88 -1.25
N ALA A 106 -0.17 -11.16 -2.21
CA ALA A 106 -0.61 -11.77 -3.47
C ALA A 106 0.56 -12.30 -4.31
N TYR A 107 1.70 -11.61 -4.33
CA TYR A 107 2.92 -12.12 -4.97
C TYR A 107 3.50 -13.34 -4.24
N VAL A 108 3.54 -13.29 -2.90
CA VAL A 108 4.01 -14.42 -2.09
C VAL A 108 3.12 -15.64 -2.28
N TYR A 109 1.79 -15.45 -2.33
CA TYR A 109 0.82 -16.52 -2.62
C TYR A 109 1.06 -17.14 -4.00
N GLU A 110 1.22 -16.32 -5.05
CA GLU A 110 1.52 -16.80 -6.41
C GLU A 110 2.82 -17.61 -6.46
N LYS A 111 3.83 -17.20 -5.70
CA LYS A 111 5.14 -17.88 -5.64
C LYS A 111 5.10 -19.19 -4.86
N THR A 112 4.38 -19.23 -3.74
CA THR A 112 4.44 -20.31 -2.75
C THR A 112 3.29 -21.31 -2.88
N GLY A 113 2.14 -20.89 -3.41
CA GLY A 113 0.90 -21.66 -3.39
C GLY A 113 0.35 -21.89 -1.97
N ASN A 114 0.74 -21.07 -0.98
CA ASN A 114 0.29 -21.25 0.39
C ASN A 114 -1.19 -20.87 0.55
N GLU A 115 -2.06 -21.88 0.50
CA GLU A 115 -3.51 -21.73 0.58
C GLU A 115 -4.02 -21.05 1.86
N THR A 116 -3.21 -20.98 2.92
CA THR A 116 -3.58 -20.22 4.13
C THR A 116 -3.73 -18.71 3.88
N TYR A 117 -3.12 -18.18 2.81
CA TYR A 117 -3.24 -16.77 2.43
C TYR A 117 -4.50 -16.47 1.62
N ARG A 118 -5.11 -17.47 0.98
CA ARG A 118 -6.24 -17.28 0.07
C ARG A 118 -7.46 -16.62 0.74
N PRO A 119 -7.91 -17.03 1.94
CA PRO A 119 -9.04 -16.37 2.61
C PRO A 119 -8.78 -14.89 2.92
N TRP A 120 -7.52 -14.52 3.22
CA TRP A 120 -7.15 -13.13 3.46
C TRP A 120 -7.22 -12.31 2.18
N LEU A 121 -6.65 -12.82 1.08
CA LEU A 121 -6.70 -12.15 -0.22
C LEU A 121 -8.15 -11.96 -0.69
N GLU A 122 -8.99 -12.99 -0.55
CA GLU A 122 -10.42 -12.92 -0.89
C GLU A 122 -11.16 -11.91 -0.02
N SER A 123 -11.05 -12.00 1.32
CA SER A 123 -11.78 -11.10 2.22
C SER A 123 -11.46 -9.62 1.98
N TRP A 124 -10.20 -9.30 1.72
CA TRP A 124 -9.77 -7.92 1.52
C TRP A 124 -10.09 -7.39 0.13
N ALA A 125 -9.99 -8.22 -0.91
CA ALA A 125 -10.41 -7.83 -2.26
C ALA A 125 -11.92 -7.67 -2.37
N GLU A 126 -12.72 -8.54 -1.76
CA GLU A 126 -14.18 -8.40 -1.73
C GLU A 126 -14.59 -7.09 -1.05
N TRP A 127 -13.98 -6.78 0.10
CA TRP A 127 -14.21 -5.50 0.76
C TRP A 127 -13.83 -4.32 -0.15
N ALA A 128 -12.65 -4.35 -0.77
CA ALA A 128 -12.21 -3.25 -1.64
C ALA A 128 -13.16 -3.06 -2.85
N TYR A 129 -13.72 -4.14 -3.39
CA TYR A 129 -14.59 -4.10 -4.55
C TYR A 129 -16.05 -3.73 -4.19
N HIS A 130 -16.62 -4.31 -3.13
CA HIS A 130 -18.03 -4.16 -2.78
C HIS A 130 -18.32 -3.16 -1.66
N ASP A 131 -17.48 -3.12 -0.62
CA ASP A 131 -17.83 -2.49 0.66
C ASP A 131 -17.10 -1.17 0.93
N LEU A 132 -15.90 -1.00 0.38
CA LEU A 132 -15.12 0.23 0.48
C LEU A 132 -15.97 1.40 -0.06
N PRO A 133 -16.23 2.46 0.74
CA PRO A 133 -17.07 3.57 0.31
C PRO A 133 -16.62 4.17 -1.03
N ARG A 134 -17.61 4.56 -1.83
CA ARG A 134 -17.39 5.14 -3.14
C ARG A 134 -17.82 6.61 -3.15
N THR A 135 -16.99 7.46 -3.73
CA THR A 135 -17.32 8.84 -4.03
C THR A 135 -18.29 8.93 -5.21
N LYS A 136 -18.75 10.14 -5.53
CA LYS A 136 -19.49 10.42 -6.76
C LYS A 136 -18.75 9.85 -7.97
N TYR A 137 -19.49 9.21 -8.87
CA TYR A 137 -18.98 8.50 -10.05
C TYR A 137 -18.19 7.22 -9.75
N GLY A 138 -18.20 6.75 -8.50
CA GLY A 138 -17.70 5.44 -8.14
C GLY A 138 -16.19 5.38 -7.91
N GLY A 139 -15.54 6.49 -7.58
CA GLY A 139 -14.14 6.49 -7.16
C GLY A 139 -13.98 5.91 -5.76
N MET A 140 -12.90 5.19 -5.48
CA MET A 140 -12.60 4.68 -4.14
C MET A 140 -12.34 5.85 -3.18
N GLN A 141 -13.18 6.00 -2.16
CA GLN A 141 -13.03 7.05 -1.16
C GLN A 141 -11.79 6.79 -0.31
N HIS A 142 -11.05 7.86 0.01
CA HIS A 142 -9.83 7.78 0.80
C HIS A 142 -10.07 7.60 2.31
N ILE A 143 -10.86 6.61 2.70
CA ILE A 143 -11.13 6.31 4.11
C ILE A 143 -9.89 5.76 4.81
N THR A 144 -9.58 6.30 5.99
CA THR A 144 -8.45 5.89 6.83
C THR A 144 -8.93 5.43 8.22
N TYR A 145 -8.02 5.19 9.16
CA TYR A 145 -8.40 4.88 10.55
C TYR A 145 -9.10 6.04 11.27
N LEU A 146 -8.68 7.28 11.00
CA LEU A 146 -9.14 8.45 11.75
C LEU A 146 -10.21 9.24 11.01
N GLU A 147 -10.15 9.23 9.68
CA GLU A 147 -10.95 10.13 8.86
C GLU A 147 -11.71 9.34 7.80
N VAL A 148 -13.00 9.65 7.71
CA VAL A 148 -13.89 9.11 6.66
C VAL A 148 -13.50 9.65 5.29
N ASN A 149 -13.02 10.90 5.25
CA ASN A 149 -12.69 11.62 4.02
C ASN A 149 -13.84 11.55 3.00
N ASP A 150 -15.04 11.90 3.47
CA ASP A 150 -16.26 11.79 2.66
C ASP A 150 -16.08 12.50 1.32
N GLN A 151 -16.42 11.80 0.24
CA GLN A 151 -16.32 12.31 -1.12
C GLN A 151 -14.92 12.76 -1.55
N GLN A 152 -13.85 12.22 -0.97
CA GLN A 152 -12.48 12.58 -1.36
C GLN A 152 -11.73 11.45 -2.08
N LEU A 153 -10.90 11.86 -3.05
CA LEU A 153 -9.92 11.04 -3.77
C LEU A 153 -8.52 11.58 -3.49
N TRP A 154 -7.55 10.69 -3.32
CA TRP A 154 -6.16 11.01 -2.98
C TRP A 154 -5.23 10.20 -3.88
N ASP A 155 -4.06 10.75 -4.20
CA ASP A 155 -3.10 10.15 -5.12
C ASP A 155 -2.65 8.73 -4.70
N ASP A 156 -2.39 8.54 -3.42
CA ASP A 156 -1.86 7.29 -2.88
C ASP A 156 -2.86 6.12 -2.87
N THR A 157 -4.18 6.37 -3.02
CA THR A 157 -5.20 5.31 -3.17
C THR A 157 -4.84 4.30 -4.28
N LEU A 158 -4.22 4.79 -5.36
CA LEU A 158 -3.79 3.94 -6.47
C LEU A 158 -2.78 2.89 -6.01
N MET A 159 -1.76 3.29 -5.25
CA MET A 159 -0.75 2.37 -4.74
C MET A 159 -1.27 1.53 -3.57
N MET A 160 -2.00 2.14 -2.64
CA MET A 160 -2.36 1.50 -1.37
C MET A 160 -3.50 0.50 -1.51
N THR A 161 -4.41 0.65 -2.48
CA THR A 161 -5.58 -0.24 -2.63
C THR A 161 -5.78 -0.75 -4.04
N VAL A 162 -5.63 0.11 -5.06
CA VAL A 162 -5.93 -0.29 -6.44
C VAL A 162 -4.92 -1.32 -6.97
N MET A 163 -3.63 -1.12 -6.69
CA MET A 163 -2.58 -2.09 -7.05
C MET A 163 -2.76 -3.45 -6.36
N PRO A 164 -2.99 -3.53 -5.03
CA PRO A 164 -3.38 -4.78 -4.37
C PRO A 164 -4.58 -5.46 -5.03
N LEU A 165 -5.69 -4.74 -5.27
CA LEU A 165 -6.90 -5.29 -5.87
C LEU A 165 -6.61 -5.89 -7.26
N ALA A 166 -5.86 -5.17 -8.10
CA ALA A 166 -5.48 -5.65 -9.42
C ALA A 166 -4.66 -6.95 -9.34
N LYS A 167 -3.63 -6.98 -8.47
CA LYS A 167 -2.78 -8.17 -8.32
C LYS A 167 -3.56 -9.37 -7.78
N ILE A 168 -4.45 -9.16 -6.79
CA ILE A 168 -5.34 -10.22 -6.28
C ILE A 168 -6.25 -10.74 -7.39
N GLY A 169 -6.82 -9.84 -8.20
CA GLY A 169 -7.63 -10.18 -9.38
C GLY A 169 -6.91 -11.10 -10.35
N LEU A 170 -5.63 -10.85 -10.61
CA LEU A 170 -4.80 -11.71 -11.47
C LEU A 170 -4.55 -13.08 -10.85
N VAL A 171 -4.06 -13.15 -9.61
CA VAL A 171 -3.65 -14.42 -9.00
C VAL A 171 -4.83 -15.33 -8.64
N LEU A 172 -6.02 -14.76 -8.41
CA LEU A 172 -7.25 -15.51 -8.13
C LEU A 172 -8.14 -15.70 -9.37
N ASN A 173 -7.70 -15.26 -10.56
CA ASN A 173 -8.48 -15.29 -11.80
C ASN A 173 -9.86 -14.62 -11.70
N ARG A 174 -9.91 -13.44 -11.07
CA ARG A 174 -11.11 -12.61 -10.88
C ARG A 174 -11.01 -11.34 -11.73
N PRO A 175 -11.34 -11.39 -13.04
CA PRO A 175 -11.09 -10.29 -13.97
C PRO A 175 -11.84 -8.99 -13.60
N HIS A 176 -12.98 -9.07 -12.94
CA HIS A 176 -13.75 -7.91 -12.50
C HIS A 176 -12.99 -7.01 -11.52
N TYR A 177 -12.08 -7.56 -10.71
CA TYR A 177 -11.19 -6.76 -9.85
C TYR A 177 -10.19 -5.95 -10.66
N VAL A 178 -9.67 -6.53 -11.74
CA VAL A 178 -8.74 -5.85 -12.65
C VAL A 178 -9.46 -4.75 -13.43
N GLU A 179 -10.71 -4.98 -13.86
CA GLU A 179 -11.52 -3.96 -14.54
C GLU A 179 -11.89 -2.79 -13.61
N GLU A 180 -12.26 -3.06 -12.35
CA GLU A 180 -12.44 -2.00 -11.36
C GLU A 180 -11.15 -1.24 -11.11
N ALA A 181 -10.00 -1.92 -11.03
CA ALA A 181 -8.72 -1.25 -10.88
C ALA A 181 -8.42 -0.28 -12.04
N LYS A 182 -8.61 -0.71 -13.29
CA LYS A 182 -8.48 0.15 -14.47
C LYS A 182 -9.40 1.37 -14.39
N LYS A 183 -10.66 1.17 -14.01
CA LYS A 183 -11.62 2.26 -13.81
C LYS A 183 -11.12 3.24 -12.75
N GLN A 184 -10.57 2.77 -11.64
CA GLN A 184 -10.02 3.64 -10.59
C GLN A 184 -8.85 4.47 -11.10
N PHE A 185 -7.93 3.91 -11.91
CA PHE A 185 -6.87 4.70 -12.56
C PHE A 185 -7.44 5.83 -13.42
N LEU A 186 -8.47 5.56 -14.22
CA LEU A 186 -9.09 6.57 -15.08
C LEU A 186 -9.78 7.68 -14.26
N ILE A 187 -10.49 7.31 -13.19
CA ILE A 187 -11.14 8.28 -12.29
C ILE A 187 -10.08 9.15 -11.60
N HIS A 188 -9.03 8.56 -11.03
CA HIS A 188 -7.99 9.33 -10.34
C HIS A 188 -7.23 10.24 -11.31
N LEU A 189 -6.93 9.77 -12.53
CA LEU A 189 -6.38 10.62 -13.58
C LEU A 189 -7.31 11.80 -13.89
N GLN A 190 -8.61 11.56 -14.06
CA GLN A 190 -9.58 12.62 -14.38
C GLN A 190 -9.65 13.71 -13.31
N TYR A 191 -9.53 13.36 -12.03
CA TYR A 191 -9.75 14.30 -10.93
C TYR A 191 -8.47 14.87 -10.31
N LEU A 192 -7.32 14.21 -10.47
CA LEU A 192 -6.07 14.61 -9.85
C LEU A 192 -5.04 15.14 -10.85
N PHE A 193 -5.12 14.79 -12.13
CA PHE A 193 -4.11 15.21 -13.11
C PHE A 193 -4.22 16.69 -13.48
N ASP A 194 -3.10 17.40 -13.37
CA ASP A 194 -2.96 18.79 -13.77
C ASP A 194 -2.28 18.88 -15.14
N ALA A 195 -3.09 18.76 -16.20
CA ALA A 195 -2.63 18.75 -17.59
C ALA A 195 -1.65 19.89 -17.98
N PRO A 196 -1.79 21.14 -17.49
CA PRO A 196 -0.82 22.20 -17.80
C PRO A 196 0.62 21.93 -17.33
N THR A 197 0.80 21.14 -16.27
CA THR A 197 2.14 20.85 -15.72
C THR A 197 2.59 19.41 -15.96
N GLY A 198 1.65 18.49 -16.22
CA GLY A 198 1.92 17.06 -16.28
C GLY A 198 2.10 16.41 -14.90
N LEU A 199 1.83 17.15 -13.82
CA LEU A 199 1.88 16.65 -12.43
C LEU A 199 0.47 16.33 -11.93
N PHE A 200 0.38 15.79 -10.72
CA PHE A 200 -0.85 15.47 -10.02
C PHE A 200 -1.03 16.37 -8.80
N PHE A 201 -2.28 16.79 -8.55
CA PHE A 201 -2.69 17.33 -7.26
C PHE A 201 -2.84 16.23 -6.23
N HIS A 202 -2.54 16.54 -4.97
CA HIS A 202 -2.55 15.54 -3.91
C HIS A 202 -3.93 14.92 -3.64
N GLY A 203 -4.99 15.74 -3.73
CA GLY A 203 -6.34 15.28 -3.49
C GLY A 203 -7.41 16.06 -4.25
N TRP A 204 -8.62 15.52 -4.21
CA TRP A 204 -9.84 16.06 -4.77
C TRP A 204 -10.99 15.82 -3.79
N THR A 205 -11.90 16.79 -3.65
CA THR A 205 -13.19 16.61 -2.97
C THR A 205 -14.32 16.86 -3.96
N PHE A 206 -15.43 16.12 -3.85
CA PHE A 206 -16.67 16.43 -4.60
C PHE A 206 -17.62 17.36 -3.84
N HIS A 207 -17.29 17.77 -2.62
CA HIS A 207 -18.05 18.80 -1.91
C HIS A 207 -17.87 20.18 -2.56
N GLU A 208 -18.80 21.09 -2.28
CA GLU A 208 -18.71 22.51 -2.68
C GLU A 208 -18.52 22.76 -4.19
N GLY A 209 -19.07 21.86 -5.03
CA GLY A 209 -18.92 21.95 -6.50
C GLY A 209 -17.64 21.33 -7.04
N GLY A 210 -16.76 20.85 -6.16
CA GLY A 210 -15.58 20.07 -6.47
C GLY A 210 -14.31 20.89 -6.65
N HIS A 211 -13.24 20.55 -5.91
CA HIS A 211 -11.94 21.22 -6.03
C HIS A 211 -10.77 20.36 -5.52
N ASN A 212 -9.54 20.71 -5.92
CA ASN A 212 -8.31 20.02 -5.51
C ASN A 212 -7.65 20.59 -4.24
N PHE A 213 -8.44 20.95 -3.23
CA PHE A 213 -7.94 21.60 -2.00
C PHE A 213 -7.00 22.78 -2.30
N ALA A 214 -5.76 22.74 -1.81
CA ALA A 214 -4.72 23.75 -2.02
C ALA A 214 -4.06 23.72 -3.42
N ARG A 215 -4.50 22.81 -4.31
CA ARG A 215 -3.89 22.58 -5.64
C ARG A 215 -2.38 22.29 -5.53
N ALA A 216 -2.01 21.55 -4.49
CA ALA A 216 -0.62 21.24 -4.17
C ALA A 216 -0.10 20.10 -5.06
N ARG A 217 1.02 20.37 -5.76
CA ARG A 217 1.77 19.37 -6.56
C ARG A 217 2.86 18.77 -5.69
N TRP A 218 2.42 18.03 -4.68
CA TRP A 218 3.30 17.59 -3.60
C TRP A 218 4.14 16.38 -4.02
N ALA A 219 5.44 16.44 -3.73
CA ALA A 219 6.43 15.54 -4.34
C ALA A 219 6.22 14.06 -3.99
N ARG A 220 6.02 13.73 -2.71
CA ARG A 220 5.79 12.33 -2.30
C ARG A 220 4.47 11.78 -2.86
N GLY A 221 3.47 12.63 -3.01
CA GLY A 221 2.17 12.28 -3.58
C GLY A 221 2.28 11.93 -5.05
N ASN A 222 2.98 12.78 -5.80
CA ASN A 222 3.31 12.52 -7.20
C ASN A 222 4.16 11.26 -7.37
N SER A 223 5.01 10.90 -6.40
CA SER A 223 5.82 9.67 -6.48
C SER A 223 5.02 8.37 -6.33
N TRP A 224 3.74 8.44 -5.93
CA TRP A 224 2.85 7.27 -5.90
C TRP A 224 2.23 6.93 -7.25
N VAL A 225 2.23 7.89 -8.19
CA VAL A 225 1.64 7.76 -9.53
C VAL A 225 2.72 7.42 -10.55
#